data_AF-A0A1M4NIX5-F1
#
_entry.id   AF-A0A1M4NIX5-F1
#
_cell.length_a   1.000
_cell.length_b   1.000
_cell.length_c   1.000
_cell.angle_alpha   90.00
_cell.angle_beta   90.00
_cell.angle_gamma   90.00
#
_symmetry.space_group_name_H-M   'P 1'
#
loop_
_entity.id
_entity.type
_entity.pdbx_description
1 polymer ?
#
loop_
_entity_poly.entity_id
_entity_poly.type
_entity_poly.pdbx_seq_one_letter_code
_entity_poly.pdbx_strand_id
1 'polypeptide(L)'
;MFASKSERKVHYSIRKFSIGVASVAVASLVMGSVVHATEKEVTTQVPTYSNMAKTEHRKAAKQVVDEYIEKMLREIQLDRRKHTQNFAFNMKLSAIKTEYLYGLKEKSEAELPSSEAELPSEVKAKLDAAFEQFKKDTLKLGEKVAEAEKKVAEAEKKAKDQKEEDRRNYPTITYKTLDLEIAESDVEVKKAELELLKEEAKTRNKDTIKQAKAKVESKKAEATKLEEIKTDRKKAEEEAKRKAEAEEDKVKDKLKRRTKRAVPGEPATPDKKENGAKSSDSSVGEETLPSPSLKPEKKVAEAEKKVAEAEKKAKDQKEEDRRNYPTNTYKTLELEIAESDVKVKEAELELVKEEAKEPRDEEKIKQAKAEVESKQAEATRLEKIKTDRKKAEEAKRKAAEEDKVKEKPAEQPQPAPAPQPEKPAPKPEKPAPAPKPENPAEQPKAEKPADQQAEEDYARRSEEEYNRLTQQQPPKTEKPAPTPETPKTGWKQENGMWYFYNTDGSMATGWLQNNGSWYYLNSNGAMATGWLQYNGSWYYLNSNGAMVTGWLQNNGSWYYLNANGSMATDWVKDGDTWYYLEASGAMKASQWFKVSDKWYYVNGSGALAVNTTVDSYRVNANGEWVN
;
A
#
# COMPACT_ATOMS: atom_id res chain seq x y z
N MET A 1 33.18 11.41 -81.04
CA MET A 1 33.88 11.00 -79.80
C MET A 1 34.42 12.24 -79.09
N PHE A 2 34.58 12.18 -77.76
CA PHE A 2 35.25 13.15 -76.87
C PHE A 2 34.73 14.61 -76.77
N ALA A 3 34.03 14.84 -75.64
CA ALA A 3 34.47 15.67 -74.50
C ALA A 3 34.42 17.22 -74.48
N SER A 4 33.86 17.67 -73.33
CA SER A 4 34.30 18.79 -72.48
C SER A 4 34.19 20.25 -72.97
N LYS A 5 33.52 21.07 -72.14
CA LYS A 5 33.86 22.49 -71.99
C LYS A 5 33.75 22.88 -70.52
N SER A 6 34.83 23.46 -70.00
CA SER A 6 35.08 23.66 -68.58
C SER A 6 34.73 25.06 -68.07
N GLU A 7 34.67 25.12 -66.74
CA GLU A 7 34.44 26.26 -65.86
C GLU A 7 35.24 27.52 -66.22
N ARG A 8 34.68 28.70 -65.90
CA ARG A 8 35.42 29.96 -65.82
C ARG A 8 35.34 30.51 -64.39
N LYS A 9 36.46 30.52 -63.69
CA LYS A 9 36.59 30.90 -62.28
C LYS A 9 37.25 32.28 -62.19
N VAL A 10 36.61 33.24 -61.52
CA VAL A 10 37.20 34.57 -61.25
C VAL A 10 37.06 34.86 -59.76
N HIS A 11 38.19 35.15 -59.11
CA HIS A 11 38.24 35.54 -57.71
C HIS A 11 38.12 37.06 -57.56
N TYR A 12 37.36 37.51 -56.57
CA TYR A 12 37.58 38.82 -55.95
C TYR A 12 37.42 38.71 -54.44
N SER A 13 38.34 39.36 -53.71
CA SER A 13 38.42 39.40 -52.25
C SER A 13 38.27 40.84 -51.77
N ILE A 14 37.26 41.12 -50.94
CA ILE A 14 37.07 42.43 -50.29
C ILE A 14 36.76 42.24 -48.80
N ARG A 15 37.12 43.27 -48.02
CA ARG A 15 37.31 43.27 -46.57
C ARG A 15 36.02 43.26 -45.73
N LYS A 16 36.22 42.93 -44.45
CA LYS A 16 35.29 43.10 -43.33
C LYS A 16 34.60 44.47 -43.33
N PHE A 17 33.29 44.49 -43.10
CA PHE A 17 32.63 45.34 -42.08
C PHE A 17 31.18 44.84 -41.93
N SER A 18 30.77 44.48 -40.71
CA SER A 18 29.34 44.41 -40.38
C SER A 18 29.17 44.79 -38.92
N ILE A 19 28.61 45.97 -38.75
CA ILE A 19 28.23 46.59 -37.48
C ILE A 19 27.07 45.78 -36.88
N GLY A 20 27.01 45.69 -35.55
CA GLY A 20 25.95 44.94 -34.86
C GLY A 20 24.57 45.52 -35.18
N VAL A 21 23.73 44.73 -35.86
CA VAL A 21 22.32 45.05 -36.04
C VAL A 21 21.55 44.54 -34.81
N ALA A 22 21.47 45.39 -33.80
CA ALA A 22 20.38 45.30 -32.85
C ALA A 22 19.10 45.82 -33.54
N SER A 23 18.17 44.93 -33.89
CA SER A 23 16.79 45.33 -34.22
C SER A 23 15.80 44.16 -34.18
N VAL A 24 14.82 44.32 -33.28
CA VAL A 24 13.38 44.13 -33.49
C VAL A 24 12.94 42.86 -34.25
N ALA A 25 12.37 41.91 -33.49
CA ALA A 25 11.36 40.97 -33.98
C ALA A 25 10.34 40.69 -32.86
N VAL A 26 9.62 41.73 -32.43
CA VAL A 26 8.48 41.62 -31.51
C VAL A 26 7.19 41.56 -32.34
N ALA A 27 6.27 40.67 -31.93
CA ALA A 27 4.86 40.60 -32.33
C ALA A 27 4.50 40.60 -33.82
N SER A 28 4.37 39.40 -34.39
CA SER A 28 3.41 39.11 -35.47
C SER A 28 2.52 37.94 -35.05
N LEU A 29 1.48 38.22 -34.25
CA LEU A 29 0.37 37.29 -34.00
C LEU A 29 -0.97 38.02 -34.15
N VAL A 30 -1.23 38.50 -35.36
CA VAL A 30 -2.56 38.93 -35.78
C VAL A 30 -3.30 37.68 -36.27
N MET A 31 -4.32 37.24 -35.54
CA MET A 31 -5.34 36.34 -36.08
C MET A 31 -6.75 36.85 -35.79
N GLY A 32 -7.42 37.26 -36.86
CA GLY A 32 -8.80 36.85 -37.12
C GLY A 32 -9.92 37.52 -36.34
N SER A 33 -10.28 38.74 -36.71
CA SER A 33 -11.70 39.14 -36.72
C SER A 33 -12.00 39.92 -38.02
N VAL A 34 -12.58 39.22 -38.99
CA VAL A 34 -13.10 39.83 -40.22
C VAL A 34 -14.42 40.52 -39.86
N VAL A 35 -14.44 41.84 -39.89
CA VAL A 35 -15.68 42.61 -39.74
C VAL A 35 -16.39 42.66 -41.09
N HIS A 36 -17.43 41.86 -41.25
CA HIS A 36 -18.45 42.16 -42.27
C HIS A 36 -19.38 43.23 -41.70
N ALA A 37 -19.22 44.46 -42.21
CA ALA A 37 -20.20 45.51 -42.00
C ALA A 37 -21.41 45.25 -42.89
N THR A 38 -22.52 44.85 -42.28
CA THR A 38 -23.85 44.92 -42.89
C THR A 38 -24.75 45.70 -41.96
N GLU A 39 -25.10 46.92 -42.37
CA GLU A 39 -25.98 47.80 -41.63
C GLU A 39 -27.40 47.22 -41.55
N LYS A 40 -27.86 46.91 -40.33
CA LYS A 40 -29.29 46.94 -39.97
C LYS A 40 -29.45 47.49 -38.56
N GLU A 41 -30.34 48.47 -38.46
CA GLU A 41 -30.57 49.27 -37.25
C GLU A 41 -31.16 48.44 -36.11
N VAL A 42 -30.51 48.45 -34.95
CA VAL A 42 -31.19 48.29 -33.65
C VAL A 42 -30.52 49.22 -32.63
N THR A 43 -31.25 50.25 -32.23
CA THR A 43 -31.14 51.06 -31.00
C THR A 43 -29.80 51.06 -30.26
N THR A 44 -28.98 52.08 -30.50
CA THR A 44 -27.74 52.34 -29.75
C THR A 44 -28.05 52.68 -28.29
N GLN A 45 -27.79 51.77 -27.34
CA GLN A 45 -27.68 52.15 -25.93
C GLN A 45 -26.41 52.97 -25.72
N VAL A 46 -26.54 54.14 -25.10
CA VAL A 46 -25.39 54.95 -24.67
C VAL A 46 -24.63 54.18 -23.58
N PRO A 47 -23.31 53.96 -23.70
CA PRO A 47 -22.56 53.19 -22.72
C PRO A 47 -22.53 53.92 -21.36
N THR A 48 -23.18 53.30 -20.37
CA THR A 48 -23.15 53.75 -18.98
C THR A 48 -21.75 53.55 -18.38
N TYR A 49 -21.36 54.41 -17.44
CA TYR A 49 -20.02 54.45 -16.82
C TYR A 49 -19.52 53.07 -16.33
N SER A 50 -20.40 52.26 -15.72
CA SER A 50 -20.12 50.89 -15.27
C SER A 50 -19.77 49.91 -16.40
N ASN A 51 -20.37 50.06 -17.58
CA ASN A 51 -20.03 49.23 -18.74
C ASN A 51 -18.65 49.59 -19.32
N MET A 52 -18.23 50.86 -19.17
CA MET A 52 -16.87 51.28 -19.52
C MET A 52 -15.84 50.74 -18.53
N ALA A 53 -16.06 50.90 -17.22
CA ALA A 53 -15.18 50.38 -16.17
C ALA A 53 -14.98 48.86 -16.30
N LYS A 54 -16.05 48.07 -16.42
CA LYS A 54 -15.98 46.61 -16.69
C LYS A 54 -15.16 46.26 -17.93
N THR A 55 -15.16 47.12 -18.94
CA THR A 55 -14.38 46.92 -20.17
C THR A 55 -12.89 47.19 -19.94
N GLU A 56 -12.54 48.17 -19.10
CA GLU A 56 -11.15 48.49 -18.75
C GLU A 56 -10.53 47.44 -17.82
N HIS A 57 -11.23 47.01 -16.77
CA HIS A 57 -10.78 45.90 -15.91
C HIS A 57 -10.50 44.61 -16.70
N ARG A 58 -11.32 44.29 -17.71
CA ARG A 58 -11.10 43.14 -18.60
C ARG A 58 -9.92 43.32 -19.55
N LYS A 59 -9.60 44.55 -19.97
CA LYS A 59 -8.37 44.85 -20.74
C LYS A 59 -7.12 44.67 -19.88
N ALA A 60 -7.12 45.22 -18.67
CA ALA A 60 -6.02 45.07 -17.71
C ALA A 60 -5.77 43.59 -17.37
N ALA A 61 -6.82 42.84 -17.02
CA ALA A 61 -6.70 41.40 -16.74
C ALA A 61 -6.16 40.58 -17.92
N LYS A 62 -6.48 40.97 -19.16
CA LYS A 62 -5.90 40.35 -20.36
C LYS A 62 -4.41 40.67 -20.51
N GLN A 63 -4.00 41.92 -20.27
CA GLN A 63 -2.60 42.34 -20.32
C GLN A 63 -1.75 41.59 -19.29
N VAL A 64 -2.19 41.50 -18.03
CA VAL A 64 -1.45 40.80 -16.96
C VAL A 64 -1.19 39.32 -17.31
N VAL A 65 -2.16 38.63 -17.92
CA VAL A 65 -1.97 37.23 -18.38
C VAL A 65 -1.07 37.13 -19.61
N ASP A 66 -1.18 38.07 -20.55
CA ASP A 66 -0.31 38.10 -21.73
C ASP A 66 1.15 38.38 -21.36
N GLU A 67 1.41 39.31 -20.44
CA GLU A 67 2.76 39.61 -19.93
C GLU A 67 3.37 38.41 -19.18
N TYR A 68 2.58 37.69 -18.38
CA TYR A 68 3.07 36.48 -17.70
C TYR A 68 3.43 35.38 -18.69
N ILE A 69 2.57 35.13 -19.68
CA ILE A 69 2.83 34.15 -20.74
C ILE A 69 4.07 34.55 -21.55
N GLU A 70 4.20 35.82 -21.94
CA GLU A 70 5.38 36.31 -22.67
C GLU A 70 6.66 36.16 -21.86
N LYS A 71 6.65 36.50 -20.56
CA LYS A 71 7.80 36.33 -19.67
C LYS A 71 8.26 34.87 -19.65
N MET A 72 7.34 33.95 -19.38
CA MET A 72 7.62 32.52 -19.29
C MET A 72 8.06 31.92 -20.64
N LEU A 73 7.52 32.41 -21.77
CA LEU A 73 7.97 32.01 -23.12
C LEU A 73 9.39 32.48 -23.44
N ARG A 74 9.81 33.65 -22.95
CA ARG A 74 11.18 34.16 -23.12
C ARG A 74 12.22 33.30 -22.39
N GLU A 75 11.85 32.72 -21.24
CA GLU A 75 12.72 31.83 -20.45
C GLU A 75 12.98 30.46 -21.13
N ILE A 76 12.03 29.94 -21.92
CA ILE A 76 12.11 28.58 -22.48
C ILE A 76 12.83 28.46 -23.84
N GLN A 77 12.85 29.51 -24.66
CA GLN A 77 13.36 29.48 -26.06
C GLN A 77 12.82 28.30 -26.90
N LEU A 78 11.60 28.44 -27.44
CA LEU A 78 10.95 27.41 -28.28
C LEU A 78 11.81 26.98 -29.49
N ASP A 79 12.19 25.69 -29.57
CA ASP A 79 12.86 25.14 -30.75
C ASP A 79 11.89 25.13 -31.95
N ARG A 80 12.18 25.94 -32.97
CA ARG A 80 11.35 26.07 -34.19
C ARG A 80 11.13 24.74 -34.93
N ARG A 81 11.98 23.73 -34.73
CA ARG A 81 11.85 22.39 -35.34
C ARG A 81 10.78 21.54 -34.67
N LYS A 82 10.32 21.90 -33.46
CA LYS A 82 9.31 21.18 -32.68
C LYS A 82 7.88 21.72 -32.90
N HIS A 83 7.56 22.09 -34.15
CA HIS A 83 6.34 22.82 -34.50
C HIS A 83 5.05 22.24 -33.89
N THR A 84 4.82 20.92 -33.98
CA THR A 84 3.61 20.27 -33.43
C THR A 84 3.52 20.36 -31.90
N GLN A 85 4.65 20.26 -31.20
CA GLN A 85 4.72 20.35 -29.74
C GLN A 85 4.51 21.79 -29.28
N ASN A 86 5.14 22.76 -29.97
CA ASN A 86 4.94 24.19 -29.72
C ASN A 86 3.49 24.61 -29.99
N PHE A 87 2.85 24.07 -31.03
CA PHE A 87 1.44 24.32 -31.35
C PHE A 87 0.51 23.77 -30.26
N ALA A 88 0.70 22.52 -29.84
CA ALA A 88 -0.08 21.92 -28.75
C ALA A 88 0.10 22.68 -27.41
N PHE A 89 1.30 23.19 -27.14
CA PHE A 89 1.58 24.02 -25.98
C PHE A 89 0.86 25.38 -26.04
N ASN A 90 0.98 26.10 -27.16
CA ASN A 90 0.27 27.36 -27.38
C ASN A 90 -1.26 27.20 -27.29
N MET A 91 -1.81 26.08 -27.76
CA MET A 91 -3.23 25.75 -27.58
C MET A 91 -3.62 25.61 -26.11
N LYS A 92 -2.81 24.94 -25.27
CA LYS A 92 -3.05 24.84 -23.82
C LYS A 92 -2.99 26.20 -23.13
N LEU A 93 -1.98 27.02 -23.43
CA LEU A 93 -1.86 28.38 -22.87
C LEU A 93 -3.06 29.25 -23.27
N SER A 94 -3.50 29.16 -24.53
CA SER A 94 -4.69 29.85 -25.03
C SER A 94 -5.97 29.41 -24.33
N ALA A 95 -6.13 28.11 -24.05
CA ALA A 95 -7.27 27.59 -23.30
C ALA A 95 -7.33 28.14 -21.87
N ILE A 96 -6.22 28.06 -21.10
CA ILE A 96 -6.14 28.59 -19.73
C ILE A 96 -6.46 30.09 -19.69
N LYS A 97 -5.91 30.86 -20.64
CA LYS A 97 -6.21 32.29 -20.80
C LYS A 97 -7.70 32.53 -21.12
N THR A 98 -8.30 31.72 -21.98
CA THR A 98 -9.70 31.85 -22.38
C THR A 98 -10.64 31.53 -21.22
N GLU A 99 -10.39 30.46 -20.46
CA GLU A 99 -11.13 30.11 -19.24
C GLU A 99 -11.10 31.26 -18.23
N TYR A 100 -9.92 31.83 -17.94
CA TYR A 100 -9.79 32.96 -17.02
C TYR A 100 -10.59 34.19 -17.49
N LEU A 101 -10.44 34.59 -18.76
CA LEU A 101 -11.15 35.73 -19.32
C LEU A 101 -12.67 35.50 -19.41
N TYR A 102 -13.12 34.25 -19.57
CA TYR A 102 -14.54 33.90 -19.53
C TYR A 102 -15.08 33.95 -18.09
N GLY A 103 -14.35 33.46 -17.09
CA GLY A 103 -14.71 33.57 -15.67
C GLY A 103 -14.80 35.03 -15.19
N LEU A 104 -14.05 35.95 -15.79
CA LEU A 104 -14.19 37.41 -15.56
C LEU A 104 -15.39 38.03 -16.31
N LYS A 105 -16.06 37.29 -17.20
CA LYS A 105 -17.25 37.77 -17.92
C LYS A 105 -18.51 37.71 -17.05
N GLU A 106 -18.58 36.72 -16.16
CA GLU A 106 -19.73 36.42 -15.30
C GLU A 106 -19.70 37.16 -13.94
N LYS A 107 -18.52 37.63 -13.53
CA LYS A 107 -18.31 38.31 -12.24
C LYS A 107 -18.89 39.72 -12.17
N SER A 108 -19.31 40.10 -10.95
CA SER A 108 -19.77 41.45 -10.64
C SER A 108 -18.62 42.47 -10.67
N GLU A 109 -18.94 43.76 -10.73
CA GLU A 109 -17.94 44.84 -10.84
C GLU A 109 -16.99 44.90 -9.64
N ALA A 110 -17.47 44.50 -8.46
CA ALA A 110 -16.70 44.44 -7.21
C ALA A 110 -15.78 43.20 -7.12
N GLU A 111 -15.94 42.21 -8.00
CA GLU A 111 -15.13 40.99 -8.07
C GLU A 111 -14.10 41.02 -9.22
N LEU A 112 -14.08 42.11 -10.01
CA LEU A 112 -13.11 42.29 -11.07
C LEU A 112 -11.76 42.73 -10.49
N PRO A 113 -10.63 42.20 -11.01
CA PRO A 113 -9.31 42.63 -10.59
C PRO A 113 -9.10 44.12 -10.90
N SER A 114 -8.56 44.87 -9.94
CA SER A 114 -8.09 46.25 -10.14
C SER A 114 -7.05 46.31 -11.27
N SER A 115 -6.83 47.48 -11.86
CA SER A 115 -5.83 47.70 -12.91
C SER A 115 -4.38 47.39 -12.49
N GLU A 116 -4.11 47.28 -11.19
CA GLU A 116 -2.81 46.93 -10.60
C GLU A 116 -2.74 45.48 -10.07
N ALA A 117 -3.78 44.65 -10.27
CA ALA A 117 -3.87 43.35 -9.61
C ALA A 117 -2.93 42.29 -10.21
N GLU A 118 -2.23 41.56 -9.34
CA GLU A 118 -1.44 40.39 -9.71
C GLU A 118 -2.31 39.24 -10.27
N LEU A 119 -1.69 38.39 -11.09
CA LEU A 119 -2.31 37.24 -11.72
C LEU A 119 -2.79 36.22 -10.66
N PRO A 120 -4.08 35.79 -10.64
CA PRO A 120 -4.60 34.93 -9.57
C PRO A 120 -3.82 33.62 -9.43
N SER A 121 -3.58 33.21 -8.18
CA SER A 121 -2.71 32.07 -7.83
C SER A 121 -3.10 30.77 -8.52
N GLU A 122 -4.39 30.49 -8.70
CA GLU A 122 -4.88 29.31 -9.41
C GLU A 122 -4.53 29.32 -10.91
N VAL A 123 -4.71 30.47 -11.57
CA VAL A 123 -4.38 30.64 -13.00
C VAL A 123 -2.87 30.59 -13.20
N LYS A 124 -2.11 31.19 -12.27
CA LYS A 124 -0.64 31.12 -12.23
C LYS A 124 -0.16 29.68 -12.11
N ALA A 125 -0.70 28.90 -11.16
CA ALA A 125 -0.37 27.49 -10.99
C ALA A 125 -0.72 26.64 -12.22
N LYS A 126 -1.86 26.88 -12.87
CA LYS A 126 -2.24 26.21 -14.14
C LYS A 126 -1.26 26.54 -15.28
N LEU A 127 -0.82 27.80 -15.40
CA LEU A 127 0.20 28.22 -16.35
C LEU A 127 1.55 27.55 -16.04
N ASP A 128 2.04 27.65 -14.80
CA ASP A 128 3.33 27.08 -14.39
C ASP A 128 3.39 25.55 -14.61
N ALA A 129 2.30 24.83 -14.29
CA ALA A 129 2.18 23.40 -14.57
C ALA A 129 2.23 23.08 -16.08
N ALA A 130 1.59 23.89 -16.92
CA ALA A 130 1.68 23.74 -18.38
C ALA A 130 3.10 24.00 -18.90
N PHE A 131 3.79 25.00 -18.34
CA PHE A 131 5.19 25.33 -18.67
C PHE A 131 6.15 24.21 -18.27
N GLU A 132 6.05 23.67 -17.06
CA GLU A 132 6.89 22.54 -16.60
C GLU A 132 6.63 21.26 -17.40
N GLN A 133 5.36 20.96 -17.73
CA GLN A 133 5.03 19.84 -18.61
C GLN A 133 5.66 20.01 -20.00
N PHE A 134 5.65 21.24 -20.56
CA PHE A 134 6.30 21.51 -21.85
C PHE A 134 7.83 21.37 -21.79
N LYS A 135 8.49 21.85 -20.73
CA LYS A 135 9.93 21.61 -20.50
C LYS A 135 10.20 20.11 -20.52
N LYS A 136 9.43 19.32 -19.76
CA LYS A 136 9.55 17.86 -19.67
C LYS A 136 9.36 17.15 -21.02
N ASP A 137 8.34 17.55 -21.78
CA ASP A 137 8.06 16.99 -23.10
C ASP A 137 9.17 17.34 -24.11
N THR A 138 9.80 18.51 -23.95
CA THR A 138 10.87 18.98 -24.84
C THR A 138 12.30 18.63 -24.40
N LEU A 139 12.53 18.02 -23.23
CA LEU A 139 13.82 17.49 -22.79
C LEU A 139 14.53 16.69 -23.89
N LYS A 140 15.86 16.81 -23.96
CA LYS A 140 16.68 16.00 -24.86
C LYS A 140 16.60 14.55 -24.40
N LEU A 141 16.72 13.63 -25.35
CA LEU A 141 16.43 12.22 -25.07
C LEU A 141 17.39 11.59 -24.03
N GLY A 142 18.63 12.10 -23.92
CA GLY A 142 19.55 11.73 -22.83
C GLY A 142 19.13 12.21 -21.44
N GLU A 143 18.46 13.37 -21.32
CA GLU A 143 17.91 13.86 -20.05
C GLU A 143 16.69 13.01 -19.62
N LYS A 144 15.88 12.56 -20.59
CA LYS A 144 14.78 11.61 -20.33
C LYS A 144 15.28 10.24 -19.85
N VAL A 145 16.39 9.76 -20.39
CA VAL A 145 17.06 8.54 -19.92
C VAL A 145 17.55 8.72 -18.47
N ALA A 146 18.19 9.85 -18.14
CA ALA A 146 18.64 10.14 -16.77
C ALA A 146 17.49 10.28 -15.75
N GLU A 147 16.37 10.90 -16.12
CA GLU A 147 15.16 10.95 -15.28
C GLU A 147 14.59 9.54 -15.04
N ALA A 148 14.56 8.69 -16.08
CA ALA A 148 14.10 7.31 -15.97
C ALA A 148 15.03 6.43 -15.12
N GLU A 149 16.36 6.61 -15.22
CA GLU A 149 17.33 5.93 -14.34
C GLU A 149 17.12 6.27 -12.86
N LYS A 150 16.87 7.55 -12.56
CA LYS A 150 16.53 7.99 -11.20
C LYS A 150 15.24 7.32 -10.68
N LYS A 151 14.21 7.21 -11.51
CA LYS A 151 12.94 6.53 -11.15
C LYS A 151 13.10 5.02 -10.94
N VAL A 152 13.93 4.36 -11.74
CA VAL A 152 14.27 2.94 -11.52
C VAL A 152 14.97 2.78 -10.17
N ALA A 153 15.96 3.62 -9.85
CA ALA A 153 16.66 3.56 -8.56
C ALA A 153 15.73 3.83 -7.36
N GLU A 154 14.79 4.78 -7.48
CA GLU A 154 13.78 5.04 -6.43
C GLU A 154 12.84 3.85 -6.22
N ALA A 155 12.36 3.23 -7.30
CA ALA A 155 11.51 2.04 -7.21
C ALA A 155 12.27 0.82 -6.68
N GLU A 156 13.52 0.61 -7.08
CA GLU A 156 14.37 -0.45 -6.51
C GLU A 156 14.59 -0.26 -5.01
N LYS A 157 14.69 1.00 -4.56
CA LYS A 157 14.74 1.30 -3.12
C LYS A 157 13.42 0.91 -2.44
N LYS A 158 12.28 1.34 -2.97
CA LYS A 158 10.95 0.98 -2.42
C LYS A 158 10.73 -0.53 -2.34
N ALA A 159 11.11 -1.29 -3.36
CA ALA A 159 11.03 -2.75 -3.35
C ALA A 159 11.97 -3.40 -2.32
N LYS A 160 13.17 -2.84 -2.08
CA LYS A 160 14.08 -3.29 -1.01
C LYS A 160 13.55 -2.95 0.38
N ASP A 161 13.02 -1.75 0.55
CA ASP A 161 12.43 -1.27 1.81
C ASP A 161 11.20 -2.15 2.17
N GLN A 162 10.30 -2.43 1.21
CA GLN A 162 9.17 -3.36 1.38
C GLN A 162 9.63 -4.80 1.67
N LYS A 163 10.67 -5.29 1.00
CA LYS A 163 11.22 -6.63 1.26
C LYS A 163 11.78 -6.79 2.66
N GLU A 164 12.38 -5.72 3.20
CA GLU A 164 12.88 -5.70 4.57
C GLU A 164 11.73 -5.62 5.58
N GLU A 165 10.69 -4.83 5.29
CA GLU A 165 9.47 -4.76 6.08
C GLU A 165 8.75 -6.12 6.14
N ASP A 166 8.53 -6.77 4.99
CA ASP A 166 7.96 -8.12 4.89
C ASP A 166 8.76 -9.14 5.70
N ARG A 167 10.09 -9.11 5.60
CA ARG A 167 10.99 -10.01 6.35
C ARG A 167 10.88 -9.83 7.86
N ARG A 168 10.54 -8.63 8.33
CA ARG A 168 10.40 -8.28 9.75
C ARG A 168 9.00 -8.57 10.28
N ASN A 169 7.97 -8.24 9.51
CA ASN A 169 6.57 -8.43 9.88
C ASN A 169 6.15 -9.90 9.74
N TYR A 170 6.73 -10.63 8.79
CA TYR A 170 6.42 -12.03 8.50
C TYR A 170 7.70 -12.90 8.42
N PRO A 171 8.48 -13.03 9.51
CA PRO A 171 9.79 -13.71 9.51
C PRO A 171 9.72 -15.22 9.17
N THR A 172 8.54 -15.82 9.20
CA THR A 172 8.27 -17.22 8.86
C THR A 172 7.67 -17.42 7.46
N ILE A 173 7.46 -16.35 6.68
CA ILE A 173 6.83 -16.45 5.35
C ILE A 173 7.79 -17.09 4.33
N THR A 174 7.25 -18.01 3.52
CA THR A 174 8.00 -18.71 2.45
C THR A 174 7.66 -18.23 1.04
N TYR A 175 6.77 -17.22 0.96
CA TYR A 175 6.25 -16.62 -0.26
C TYR A 175 6.35 -15.09 -0.16
N LYS A 176 6.29 -14.38 -1.29
CA LYS A 176 6.25 -12.90 -1.29
C LYS A 176 4.88 -12.41 -0.81
N THR A 177 4.83 -11.26 -0.14
CA THR A 177 3.55 -10.56 0.04
C THR A 177 3.10 -9.96 -1.30
N LEU A 178 1.81 -9.63 -1.39
CA LEU A 178 1.27 -8.94 -2.56
C LEU A 178 1.89 -7.53 -2.72
N ASP A 179 2.21 -6.86 -1.62
CA ASP A 179 2.83 -5.53 -1.63
C ASP A 179 4.27 -5.56 -2.17
N LEU A 180 5.06 -6.57 -1.81
CA LEU A 180 6.37 -6.81 -2.42
C LEU A 180 6.27 -7.22 -3.89
N GLU A 181 5.29 -8.04 -4.25
CA GLU A 181 5.06 -8.45 -5.65
C GLU A 181 4.65 -7.26 -6.54
N ILE A 182 3.81 -6.37 -6.02
CA ILE A 182 3.50 -5.07 -6.64
C ILE A 182 4.77 -4.23 -6.77
N ALA A 183 5.54 -4.03 -5.68
CA ALA A 183 6.73 -3.19 -5.69
C ALA A 183 7.83 -3.70 -6.64
N GLU A 184 8.02 -5.02 -6.76
CA GLU A 184 8.94 -5.62 -7.73
C GLU A 184 8.42 -5.47 -9.17
N SER A 185 7.13 -5.68 -9.42
CA SER A 185 6.51 -5.45 -10.75
C SER A 185 6.64 -3.99 -11.20
N ASP A 186 6.48 -3.07 -10.26
CA ASP A 186 6.60 -1.62 -10.46
C ASP A 186 8.05 -1.19 -10.78
N VAL A 187 9.05 -1.98 -10.37
CA VAL A 187 10.46 -1.86 -10.80
C VAL A 187 10.64 -2.40 -12.23
N GLU A 188 10.05 -3.55 -12.56
CA GLU A 188 10.15 -4.13 -13.90
C GLU A 188 9.53 -3.24 -14.98
N VAL A 189 8.38 -2.61 -14.70
CA VAL A 189 7.75 -1.62 -15.58
C VAL A 189 8.71 -0.46 -15.86
N LYS A 190 9.28 0.16 -14.81
CA LYS A 190 10.20 1.30 -14.96
C LYS A 190 11.50 0.91 -15.68
N LYS A 191 12.00 -0.30 -15.48
CA LYS A 191 13.15 -0.85 -16.23
C LYS A 191 12.83 -1.04 -17.71
N ALA A 192 11.65 -1.56 -18.05
CA ALA A 192 11.21 -1.71 -19.43
C ALA A 192 11.00 -0.34 -20.11
N GLU A 193 10.46 0.66 -19.40
CA GLU A 193 10.35 2.04 -19.92
C GLU A 193 11.73 2.67 -20.18
N LEU A 194 12.69 2.44 -19.29
CA LEU A 194 14.07 2.87 -19.46
C LEU A 194 14.76 2.17 -20.65
N GLU A 195 14.54 0.86 -20.82
CA GLU A 195 15.03 0.08 -21.95
C GLU A 195 14.45 0.62 -23.28
N LEU A 196 13.14 0.90 -23.32
CA LEU A 196 12.49 1.54 -24.46
C LEU A 196 13.12 2.90 -24.80
N LEU A 197 13.32 3.77 -23.81
CA LEU A 197 13.98 5.07 -24.02
C LEU A 197 15.42 4.91 -24.53
N LYS A 198 16.14 3.89 -24.07
CA LYS A 198 17.50 3.57 -24.55
C LYS A 198 17.50 3.02 -25.97
N GLU A 199 16.50 2.23 -26.38
CA GLU A 199 16.40 1.74 -27.76
C GLU A 199 15.93 2.81 -28.74
N GLU A 200 15.03 3.72 -28.33
CA GLU A 200 14.70 4.95 -29.08
C GLU A 200 15.90 5.92 -29.17
N ALA A 201 16.89 5.83 -28.26
CA ALA A 201 18.14 6.58 -28.33
C ALA A 201 19.15 5.99 -29.30
N LYS A 202 19.35 4.66 -29.25
CA LYS A 202 20.39 3.96 -29.99
C LYS A 202 20.01 3.69 -31.44
N THR A 203 18.74 3.39 -31.72
CA THR A 203 18.31 2.88 -33.02
C THR A 203 17.12 3.64 -33.57
N ARG A 204 16.99 3.65 -34.91
CA ARG A 204 15.76 4.05 -35.60
C ARG A 204 14.95 2.85 -36.09
N ASN A 205 15.26 1.64 -35.59
CA ASN A 205 14.59 0.43 -36.03
C ASN A 205 13.17 0.38 -35.43
N LYS A 206 12.17 0.63 -36.28
CA LYS A 206 10.77 0.69 -35.86
C LYS A 206 10.29 -0.61 -35.23
N ASP A 207 10.82 -1.76 -35.64
CA ASP A 207 10.34 -3.06 -35.17
C ASP A 207 10.94 -3.43 -33.80
N THR A 208 12.21 -3.10 -33.54
CA THR A 208 12.82 -3.15 -32.20
C THR A 208 12.07 -2.24 -31.22
N ILE A 209 11.73 -1.01 -31.64
CA ILE A 209 10.97 -0.06 -30.82
C ILE A 209 9.55 -0.57 -30.55
N LYS A 210 8.86 -1.18 -31.52
CA LYS A 210 7.55 -1.83 -31.30
C LYS A 210 7.65 -2.98 -30.30
N GLN A 211 8.67 -3.83 -30.41
CA GLN A 211 8.87 -4.96 -29.48
C GLN A 211 9.12 -4.47 -28.05
N ALA A 212 9.93 -3.42 -27.87
CA ALA A 212 10.13 -2.78 -26.57
C ALA A 212 8.84 -2.16 -26.01
N LYS A 213 8.00 -1.53 -26.86
CA LYS A 213 6.68 -1.02 -26.44
C LYS A 213 5.73 -2.11 -25.98
N ALA A 214 5.64 -3.23 -26.73
CA ALA A 214 4.83 -4.38 -26.33
C ALA A 214 5.31 -5.00 -24.99
N LYS A 215 6.63 -5.02 -24.74
CA LYS A 215 7.21 -5.45 -23.46
C LYS A 215 6.79 -4.56 -22.29
N VAL A 216 6.82 -3.23 -22.47
CA VAL A 216 6.33 -2.25 -21.48
C VAL A 216 4.83 -2.44 -21.21
N GLU A 217 4.02 -2.58 -22.26
CA GLU A 217 2.57 -2.75 -22.16
C GLU A 217 2.19 -4.04 -21.42
N SER A 218 2.84 -5.15 -21.76
CA SER A 218 2.67 -6.44 -21.07
C SER A 218 2.99 -6.34 -19.57
N LYS A 219 4.10 -5.67 -19.21
CA LYS A 219 4.49 -5.48 -17.81
C LYS A 219 3.55 -4.55 -17.04
N LYS A 220 3.00 -3.52 -17.70
CA LYS A 220 1.96 -2.67 -17.10
C LYS A 220 0.67 -3.46 -16.84
N ALA A 221 0.24 -4.29 -17.78
CA ALA A 221 -0.94 -5.15 -17.59
C ALA A 221 -0.76 -6.17 -16.46
N GLU A 222 0.47 -6.66 -16.22
CA GLU A 222 0.81 -7.51 -15.08
C GLU A 222 0.73 -6.74 -13.75
N ALA A 223 1.31 -5.54 -13.68
CA ALA A 223 1.22 -4.67 -12.50
C ALA A 223 -0.23 -4.26 -12.17
N THR A 224 -1.04 -3.90 -13.16
CA THR A 224 -2.45 -3.53 -12.97
C THR A 224 -3.26 -4.66 -12.34
N LYS A 225 -3.06 -5.92 -12.75
CA LYS A 225 -3.74 -7.08 -12.16
C LYS A 225 -3.40 -7.28 -10.69
N LEU A 226 -2.16 -7.00 -10.27
CA LEU A 226 -1.76 -7.12 -8.87
C LEU A 226 -2.45 -6.05 -8.00
N GLU A 227 -2.60 -4.83 -8.50
CA GLU A 227 -3.37 -3.77 -7.83
C GLU A 227 -4.88 -4.07 -7.81
N GLU A 228 -5.46 -4.61 -8.90
CA GLU A 228 -6.85 -5.09 -8.91
C GLU A 228 -7.07 -6.13 -7.79
N ILE A 229 -6.23 -7.17 -7.72
CA ILE A 229 -6.26 -8.20 -6.66
C ILE A 229 -6.16 -7.57 -5.26
N LYS A 230 -5.33 -6.54 -5.08
CA LYS A 230 -5.20 -5.81 -3.80
C LYS A 230 -6.49 -5.06 -3.44
N THR A 231 -7.10 -4.38 -4.41
CA THR A 231 -8.38 -3.67 -4.17
C THR A 231 -9.53 -4.63 -3.88
N ASP A 232 -9.61 -5.76 -4.56
CA ASP A 232 -10.69 -6.74 -4.36
C ASP A 232 -10.54 -7.51 -3.05
N ARG A 233 -9.30 -7.85 -2.65
CA ARG A 233 -9.02 -8.37 -1.29
C ARG A 233 -9.47 -7.39 -0.21
N LYS A 234 -9.20 -6.09 -0.38
CA LYS A 234 -9.61 -5.05 0.57
C LYS A 234 -11.14 -4.94 0.67
N LYS A 235 -11.86 -4.97 -0.46
CA LYS A 235 -13.34 -5.00 -0.47
C LYS A 235 -13.88 -6.24 0.24
N ALA A 236 -13.32 -7.41 -0.05
CA ALA A 236 -13.74 -8.67 0.56
C ALA A 236 -13.48 -8.71 2.07
N GLU A 237 -12.37 -8.13 2.54
CA GLU A 237 -12.08 -7.99 3.97
C GLU A 237 -13.06 -7.04 4.66
N GLU A 238 -13.41 -5.92 4.03
CA GLU A 238 -14.39 -4.97 4.55
C GLU A 238 -15.80 -5.60 4.61
N GLU A 239 -16.20 -6.35 3.57
CA GLU A 239 -17.47 -7.09 3.57
C GLU A 239 -17.49 -8.19 4.64
N ALA A 240 -16.37 -8.89 4.85
CA ALA A 240 -16.23 -9.90 5.91
C ALA A 240 -16.36 -9.27 7.31
N LYS A 241 -15.76 -8.09 7.54
CA LYS A 241 -15.91 -7.32 8.79
C LYS A 241 -17.37 -6.92 9.04
N ARG A 242 -18.04 -6.34 8.04
CA ARG A 242 -19.47 -5.99 8.12
C ARG A 242 -20.36 -7.21 8.43
N LYS A 243 -20.06 -8.38 7.84
CA LYS A 243 -20.78 -9.64 8.12
C LYS A 243 -20.53 -10.16 9.54
N ALA A 244 -19.32 -10.02 10.06
CA ALA A 244 -18.98 -10.42 11.43
C ALA A 244 -19.68 -9.54 12.48
N GLU A 245 -19.65 -8.22 12.31
CA GLU A 245 -20.35 -7.25 13.17
C GLU A 245 -21.87 -7.51 13.18
N ALA A 246 -22.46 -7.78 12.01
CA ALA A 246 -23.88 -8.11 11.87
C ALA A 246 -24.29 -9.45 12.51
N GLU A 247 -23.37 -10.41 12.70
CA GLU A 247 -23.62 -11.59 13.53
C GLU A 247 -23.49 -11.27 15.03
N GLU A 248 -22.49 -10.49 15.43
CA GLU A 248 -22.27 -10.11 16.82
C GLU A 248 -23.48 -9.36 17.42
N ASP A 249 -24.11 -8.48 16.65
CA ASP A 249 -25.32 -7.77 17.07
C ASP A 249 -26.56 -8.67 17.18
N LYS A 250 -26.71 -9.69 16.32
CA LYS A 250 -27.76 -10.71 16.47
C LYS A 250 -27.56 -11.54 17.74
N VAL A 251 -26.31 -11.82 18.12
CA VAL A 251 -25.99 -12.52 19.38
C VAL A 251 -26.32 -11.62 20.59
N LYS A 252 -26.00 -10.32 20.53
CA LYS A 252 -26.34 -9.34 21.57
C LYS A 252 -27.85 -9.18 21.77
N ASP A 253 -28.66 -9.15 20.70
CA ASP A 253 -30.13 -9.05 20.82
C ASP A 253 -30.75 -10.35 21.39
N LYS A 254 -30.24 -11.53 21.01
CA LYS A 254 -30.64 -12.81 21.62
C LYS A 254 -30.35 -12.86 23.14
N LEU A 255 -29.23 -12.28 23.59
CA LEU A 255 -28.93 -12.19 25.03
C LEU A 255 -29.93 -11.30 25.77
N LYS A 256 -30.24 -10.11 25.24
CA LYS A 256 -31.22 -9.17 25.84
C LYS A 256 -32.61 -9.82 26.02
N ARG A 257 -33.02 -10.71 25.13
CA ARG A 257 -34.29 -11.46 25.25
C ARG A 257 -34.29 -12.53 26.36
N ARG A 258 -33.14 -13.10 26.75
CA ARG A 258 -33.05 -14.05 27.88
C ARG A 258 -33.13 -13.36 29.24
N THR A 259 -32.51 -12.18 29.40
CA THR A 259 -32.48 -11.47 30.69
C THR A 259 -33.85 -10.97 31.15
N LYS A 260 -34.81 -10.79 30.24
CA LYS A 260 -36.17 -10.28 30.55
C LYS A 260 -37.16 -11.35 31.05
N ARG A 261 -36.71 -12.58 31.33
CA ARG A 261 -37.55 -13.72 31.71
C ARG A 261 -37.07 -14.47 32.96
N ALA A 262 -36.68 -13.72 34.01
CA ALA A 262 -36.27 -14.30 35.31
C ALA A 262 -36.60 -13.37 36.51
N VAL A 263 -37.78 -13.55 37.11
CA VAL A 263 -38.14 -13.19 38.50
C VAL A 263 -39.08 -14.31 39.02
N PRO A 264 -38.97 -14.79 40.28
CA PRO A 264 -39.42 -16.15 40.64
C PRO A 264 -40.77 -16.24 41.39
N GLY A 265 -41.36 -17.44 41.38
CA GLY A 265 -42.51 -17.85 42.21
C GLY A 265 -42.80 -19.36 42.11
N GLU A 266 -42.64 -20.07 43.23
CA GLU A 266 -42.93 -21.50 43.46
C GLU A 266 -44.44 -21.78 43.73
N PRO A 267 -44.94 -23.04 43.96
CA PRO A 267 -44.26 -24.34 44.09
C PRO A 267 -44.84 -25.48 43.20
N ALA A 268 -44.38 -26.72 43.43
CA ALA A 268 -44.64 -27.91 42.61
C ALA A 268 -45.66 -28.94 43.15
N THR A 269 -45.92 -29.96 42.30
CA THR A 269 -46.28 -31.41 42.53
C THR A 269 -47.71 -31.86 42.13
N PRO A 270 -48.00 -33.17 41.92
CA PRO A 270 -47.32 -34.14 41.01
C PRO A 270 -48.27 -35.09 40.20
N ASP A 271 -47.68 -35.94 39.34
CA ASP A 271 -48.12 -37.28 38.86
C ASP A 271 -49.52 -37.61 38.28
N LYS A 272 -49.52 -38.06 37.01
CA LYS A 272 -50.14 -39.32 36.47
C LYS A 272 -49.82 -39.45 34.97
N LYS A 273 -49.08 -40.45 34.47
CA LYS A 273 -49.31 -41.91 34.38
C LYS A 273 -50.30 -42.35 33.28
N GLU A 274 -49.71 -42.61 32.09
CA GLU A 274 -49.74 -43.88 31.33
C GLU A 274 -51.08 -44.57 30.92
N ASN A 275 -51.02 -45.24 29.75
CA ASN A 275 -51.99 -46.12 29.08
C ASN A 275 -52.95 -45.44 28.06
N GLY A 276 -53.16 -45.98 26.84
CA GLY A 276 -52.47 -47.11 26.22
C GLY A 276 -53.08 -47.62 24.89
N ALA A 277 -52.21 -48.20 24.05
CA ALA A 277 -52.43 -49.24 23.03
C ALA A 277 -53.66 -49.25 22.09
N LYS A 278 -53.38 -49.17 20.77
CA LYS A 278 -53.55 -50.23 19.73
C LYS A 278 -52.96 -49.72 18.39
N SER A 279 -52.09 -50.42 17.65
CA SER A 279 -52.25 -51.72 16.94
C SER A 279 -53.32 -51.62 15.82
N SER A 280 -53.13 -52.06 14.56
CA SER A 280 -52.01 -52.71 13.82
C SER A 280 -52.28 -52.50 12.29
N ASP A 281 -51.31 -52.13 11.46
CA ASP A 281 -50.53 -53.01 10.55
C ASP A 281 -51.04 -53.01 9.07
N SER A 282 -50.12 -53.30 8.17
CA SER A 282 -50.03 -53.28 6.70
C SER A 282 -51.23 -53.75 5.84
N SER A 283 -51.35 -53.22 4.60
CA SER A 283 -50.73 -53.86 3.42
C SER A 283 -51.15 -53.27 2.05
N VAL A 284 -50.15 -53.07 1.17
CA VAL A 284 -50.13 -53.11 -0.31
C VAL A 284 -51.32 -52.55 -1.11
N GLY A 285 -50.99 -51.56 -1.96
CA GLY A 285 -51.82 -51.07 -3.08
C GLY A 285 -50.95 -50.35 -4.11
N GLU A 286 -50.14 -51.09 -4.85
CA GLU A 286 -49.28 -50.57 -5.93
C GLU A 286 -50.12 -50.34 -7.20
N GLU A 287 -50.57 -49.11 -7.44
CA GLU A 287 -51.00 -48.68 -8.79
C GLU A 287 -50.01 -47.67 -9.37
N THR A 288 -49.14 -48.18 -10.23
CA THR A 288 -48.14 -47.41 -10.96
C THR A 288 -48.78 -46.73 -12.17
N LEU A 289 -48.97 -45.41 -12.11
CA LEU A 289 -49.09 -44.55 -13.30
C LEU A 289 -47.90 -43.57 -13.36
N PRO A 290 -47.14 -43.52 -14.47
CA PRO A 290 -45.82 -42.88 -14.49
C PRO A 290 -45.92 -41.36 -14.67
N SER A 291 -45.70 -40.60 -13.59
CA SER A 291 -45.48 -39.15 -13.67
C SER A 291 -44.09 -38.84 -14.26
N PRO A 292 -43.94 -37.93 -15.25
CA PRO A 292 -42.65 -37.73 -15.93
C PRO A 292 -41.52 -37.08 -15.10
N SER A 293 -41.83 -36.48 -13.94
CA SER A 293 -40.93 -35.57 -13.20
C SER A 293 -39.87 -36.21 -12.28
N LEU A 294 -39.80 -37.54 -12.16
CA LEU A 294 -38.82 -38.20 -11.27
C LEU A 294 -37.34 -38.03 -11.71
N LYS A 295 -37.07 -37.44 -12.87
CA LYS A 295 -35.71 -37.25 -13.43
C LYS A 295 -34.94 -36.07 -12.81
N PRO A 296 -35.46 -34.82 -12.76
CA PRO A 296 -34.79 -33.70 -12.10
C PRO A 296 -34.56 -33.93 -10.60
N GLU A 297 -35.57 -34.37 -9.84
CA GLU A 297 -35.48 -34.54 -8.38
C GLU A 297 -34.35 -35.51 -7.99
N LYS A 298 -34.22 -36.63 -8.70
CA LYS A 298 -33.15 -37.62 -8.49
C LYS A 298 -31.75 -37.04 -8.75
N LYS A 299 -31.61 -36.13 -9.73
CA LYS A 299 -30.33 -35.44 -10.00
C LYS A 299 -29.98 -34.43 -8.91
N VAL A 300 -30.96 -33.67 -8.41
CA VAL A 300 -30.77 -32.75 -7.29
C VAL A 300 -30.31 -33.52 -6.06
N ALA A 301 -30.98 -34.61 -5.69
CA ALA A 301 -30.60 -35.45 -4.55
C ALA A 301 -29.20 -36.08 -4.69
N GLU A 302 -28.78 -36.46 -5.91
CA GLU A 302 -27.43 -36.95 -6.16
C GLU A 302 -26.36 -35.85 -5.99
N ALA A 303 -26.65 -34.62 -6.44
CA ALA A 303 -25.77 -33.46 -6.26
C ALA A 303 -25.67 -33.04 -4.78
N GLU A 304 -26.79 -33.03 -4.04
CA GLU A 304 -26.79 -32.74 -2.59
C GLU A 304 -25.94 -33.75 -1.80
N LYS A 305 -25.99 -35.04 -2.17
CA LYS A 305 -25.13 -36.06 -1.58
C LYS A 305 -23.64 -35.79 -1.85
N LYS A 306 -23.27 -35.29 -3.03
CA LYS A 306 -21.88 -34.94 -3.39
C LYS A 306 -21.38 -33.71 -2.62
N VAL A 307 -22.23 -32.70 -2.42
CA VAL A 307 -21.93 -31.55 -1.53
C VAL A 307 -21.68 -32.04 -0.11
N ALA A 308 -22.57 -32.86 0.45
CA ALA A 308 -22.43 -33.38 1.82
C ALA A 308 -21.14 -34.23 2.01
N GLU A 309 -20.72 -34.99 0.98
CA GLU A 309 -19.46 -35.73 1.01
C GLU A 309 -18.23 -34.81 0.96
N ALA A 310 -18.26 -33.77 0.12
CA ALA A 310 -17.19 -32.76 0.04
C ALA A 310 -17.08 -31.96 1.35
N GLU A 311 -18.21 -31.51 1.90
CA GLU A 311 -18.27 -30.82 3.19
C GLU A 311 -17.66 -31.66 4.31
N LYS A 312 -17.92 -32.98 4.31
CA LYS A 312 -17.33 -33.89 5.30
C LYS A 312 -15.81 -33.93 5.14
N LYS A 313 -15.28 -34.11 3.93
CA LYS A 313 -13.83 -34.10 3.67
C LYS A 313 -13.16 -32.79 4.11
N ALA A 314 -13.79 -31.65 3.85
CA ALA A 314 -13.28 -30.34 4.31
C ALA A 314 -13.31 -30.21 5.85
N LYS A 315 -14.32 -30.75 6.53
CA LYS A 315 -14.39 -30.78 8.01
C LYS A 315 -13.35 -31.73 8.61
N ASP A 316 -13.17 -32.91 8.03
CA ASP A 316 -12.18 -33.90 8.44
C ASP A 316 -10.76 -33.32 8.29
N GLN A 317 -10.43 -32.70 7.13
CA GLN A 317 -9.15 -32.01 6.91
C GLN A 317 -8.94 -30.84 7.88
N LYS A 318 -9.98 -30.05 8.18
CA LYS A 318 -9.90 -28.95 9.14
C LYS A 318 -9.62 -29.41 10.57
N GLU A 319 -10.11 -30.60 10.95
CA GLU A 319 -9.77 -31.19 12.24
C GLU A 319 -8.35 -31.76 12.25
N GLU A 320 -7.92 -32.41 11.18
CA GLU A 320 -6.53 -32.88 11.03
C GLU A 320 -5.52 -31.72 11.10
N ASP A 321 -5.76 -30.64 10.37
CA ASP A 321 -4.94 -29.42 10.41
C ASP A 321 -4.88 -28.82 11.82
N ARG A 322 -6.01 -28.78 12.54
CA ARG A 322 -6.07 -28.26 13.91
C ARG A 322 -5.31 -29.15 14.90
N ARG A 323 -5.23 -30.46 14.64
CA ARG A 323 -4.46 -31.43 15.46
C ARG A 323 -2.97 -31.35 15.15
N ASN A 324 -2.59 -31.26 13.88
CA ASN A 324 -1.20 -31.24 13.42
C ASN A 324 -0.53 -29.86 13.56
N TYR A 325 -1.30 -28.78 13.44
CA TYR A 325 -0.83 -27.38 13.46
C TYR A 325 -1.67 -26.50 14.41
N PRO A 326 -1.72 -26.81 15.72
CA PRO A 326 -2.61 -26.15 16.68
C PRO A 326 -2.35 -24.65 16.91
N THR A 327 -1.18 -24.14 16.50
CA THR A 327 -0.77 -22.74 16.60
C THR A 327 -0.87 -21.98 15.27
N ASN A 328 -1.33 -22.61 14.19
CA ASN A 328 -1.37 -22.01 12.87
C ASN A 328 -2.61 -21.12 12.69
N THR A 329 -2.38 -19.85 12.36
CA THR A 329 -3.42 -18.83 12.11
C THR A 329 -3.94 -18.83 10.66
N TYR A 330 -3.29 -19.56 9.75
CA TYR A 330 -3.61 -19.60 8.31
C TYR A 330 -4.13 -20.98 7.89
N LYS A 331 -4.99 -21.02 6.85
CA LYS A 331 -5.45 -22.30 6.28
C LYS A 331 -4.29 -23.02 5.58
N THR A 332 -4.27 -24.35 5.63
CA THR A 332 -3.36 -25.14 4.80
C THR A 332 -3.83 -25.13 3.34
N LEU A 333 -2.93 -25.48 2.42
CA LEU A 333 -3.28 -25.62 1.00
C LEU A 333 -4.26 -26.80 0.81
N GLU A 334 -4.11 -27.85 1.61
CA GLU A 334 -4.96 -29.02 1.64
C GLU A 334 -6.40 -28.68 2.05
N LEU A 335 -6.58 -27.85 3.08
CA LEU A 335 -7.89 -27.33 3.50
C LEU A 335 -8.46 -26.34 2.47
N GLU A 336 -7.63 -25.48 1.87
CA GLU A 336 -8.06 -24.54 0.83
C GLU A 336 -8.57 -25.27 -0.43
N ILE A 337 -7.92 -26.37 -0.83
CA ILE A 337 -8.39 -27.26 -1.89
C ILE A 337 -9.69 -27.95 -1.49
N ALA A 338 -9.79 -28.51 -0.29
CA ALA A 338 -11.01 -29.18 0.17
C ALA A 338 -12.21 -28.21 0.27
N GLU A 339 -12.00 -26.97 0.72
CA GLU A 339 -13.03 -25.92 0.70
C GLU A 339 -13.38 -25.45 -0.73
N SER A 340 -12.43 -25.48 -1.67
CA SER A 340 -12.68 -25.15 -3.08
C SER A 340 -13.54 -26.23 -3.76
N ASP A 341 -13.27 -27.51 -3.51
CA ASP A 341 -14.09 -28.63 -3.98
C ASP A 341 -15.54 -28.54 -3.48
N VAL A 342 -15.76 -28.09 -2.23
CA VAL A 342 -17.12 -27.82 -1.71
C VAL A 342 -17.83 -26.75 -2.56
N LYS A 343 -17.19 -25.60 -2.81
CA LYS A 343 -17.76 -24.52 -3.62
C LYS A 343 -18.10 -24.96 -5.05
N VAL A 344 -17.26 -25.80 -5.66
CA VAL A 344 -17.53 -26.39 -6.98
C VAL A 344 -18.79 -27.26 -6.93
N LYS A 345 -18.95 -28.08 -5.88
CA LYS A 345 -20.15 -28.94 -5.73
C LYS A 345 -21.42 -28.16 -5.37
N GLU A 346 -21.30 -27.07 -4.62
CA GLU A 346 -22.41 -26.15 -4.35
C GLU A 346 -22.89 -25.46 -5.65
N ALA A 347 -21.96 -24.97 -6.48
CA ALA A 347 -22.28 -24.37 -7.77
C ALA A 347 -22.87 -25.40 -8.77
N GLU A 348 -22.33 -26.63 -8.81
CA GLU A 348 -22.93 -27.74 -9.59
C GLU A 348 -24.36 -28.05 -9.14
N LEU A 349 -24.62 -28.01 -7.83
CA LEU A 349 -25.95 -28.23 -7.26
C LEU A 349 -26.92 -27.09 -7.60
N GLU A 350 -26.48 -25.83 -7.54
CA GLU A 350 -27.29 -24.68 -7.92
C GLU A 350 -27.64 -24.72 -9.40
N LEU A 351 -26.69 -25.05 -10.27
CA LEU A 351 -26.95 -25.28 -11.69
C LEU A 351 -27.99 -26.39 -11.93
N VAL A 352 -27.87 -27.54 -11.25
CA VAL A 352 -28.84 -28.64 -11.35
C VAL A 352 -30.23 -28.23 -10.81
N LYS A 353 -30.29 -27.34 -9.81
CA LYS A 353 -31.53 -26.76 -9.30
C LYS A 353 -32.16 -25.76 -10.28
N GLU A 354 -31.40 -24.91 -10.96
CA GLU A 354 -31.93 -24.01 -12.00
C GLU A 354 -32.40 -24.77 -13.25
N GLU A 355 -31.67 -25.80 -13.71
CA GLU A 355 -32.09 -26.64 -14.86
C GLU A 355 -33.37 -27.47 -14.59
N ALA A 356 -33.70 -27.66 -13.30
CA ALA A 356 -34.87 -28.40 -12.81
C ALA A 356 -36.14 -27.54 -12.64
N LYS A 357 -36.05 -26.20 -12.68
CA LYS A 357 -37.23 -25.32 -12.54
C LYS A 357 -38.04 -25.25 -13.82
N GLU A 358 -39.36 -25.16 -13.68
CA GLU A 358 -40.29 -24.77 -14.74
C GLU A 358 -41.13 -23.55 -14.30
N PRO A 359 -41.25 -22.49 -15.12
CA PRO A 359 -40.57 -22.28 -16.40
C PRO A 359 -39.05 -22.10 -16.24
N ARG A 360 -38.29 -22.52 -17.27
CA ARG A 360 -36.82 -22.38 -17.28
C ARG A 360 -36.40 -20.96 -17.61
N ASP A 361 -35.41 -20.47 -16.87
CA ASP A 361 -34.76 -19.19 -17.09
C ASP A 361 -33.37 -19.42 -17.73
N GLU A 362 -33.27 -19.23 -19.04
CA GLU A 362 -32.03 -19.49 -19.78
C GLU A 362 -30.88 -18.54 -19.40
N GLU A 363 -31.19 -17.34 -18.88
CA GLU A 363 -30.17 -16.36 -18.48
C GLU A 363 -29.52 -16.79 -17.16
N LYS A 364 -30.35 -17.19 -16.17
CA LYS A 364 -29.84 -17.78 -14.92
C LYS A 364 -29.07 -19.08 -15.13
N ILE A 365 -29.52 -19.96 -16.03
CA ILE A 365 -28.79 -21.20 -16.36
C ILE A 365 -27.43 -20.89 -17.01
N LYS A 366 -27.31 -19.83 -17.82
CA LYS A 366 -26.02 -19.37 -18.36
C LYS A 366 -25.12 -18.80 -17.27
N GLN A 367 -25.66 -18.00 -16.35
CA GLN A 367 -24.92 -17.45 -15.21
C GLN A 367 -24.38 -18.57 -14.30
N ALA A 368 -25.23 -19.53 -13.92
CA ALA A 368 -24.82 -20.68 -13.09
C ALA A 368 -23.74 -21.55 -13.78
N LYS A 369 -23.78 -21.71 -15.11
CA LYS A 369 -22.71 -22.41 -15.86
C LYS A 369 -21.38 -21.66 -15.82
N ALA A 370 -21.40 -20.33 -15.98
CA ALA A 370 -20.19 -19.51 -15.87
C ALA A 370 -19.60 -19.53 -14.45
N GLU A 371 -20.45 -19.57 -13.41
CA GLU A 371 -19.99 -19.70 -12.03
C GLU A 371 -19.34 -21.08 -11.76
N VAL A 372 -19.95 -22.18 -12.22
CA VAL A 372 -19.33 -23.52 -12.13
C VAL A 372 -17.95 -23.55 -12.81
N GLU A 373 -17.84 -23.01 -14.03
CA GLU A 373 -16.57 -22.94 -14.76
C GLU A 373 -15.52 -22.11 -13.99
N SER A 374 -15.93 -20.98 -13.41
CA SER A 374 -15.07 -20.12 -12.59
C SER A 374 -14.54 -20.84 -11.34
N LYS A 375 -15.41 -21.51 -10.57
CA LYS A 375 -14.96 -22.28 -9.38
C LYS A 375 -14.08 -23.46 -9.77
N GLN A 376 -14.38 -24.14 -10.87
CA GLN A 376 -13.59 -25.27 -11.34
C GLN A 376 -12.17 -24.84 -11.79
N ALA A 377 -12.04 -23.65 -12.39
CA ALA A 377 -10.75 -23.05 -12.71
C ALA A 377 -9.94 -22.66 -11.44
N GLU A 378 -10.61 -22.15 -10.40
CA GLU A 378 -10.01 -21.86 -9.09
C GLU A 378 -9.45 -23.13 -8.43
N ALA A 379 -10.26 -24.21 -8.34
CA ALA A 379 -9.83 -25.51 -7.81
C ALA A 379 -8.64 -26.10 -8.60
N THR A 380 -8.70 -26.06 -9.94
CA THR A 380 -7.62 -26.53 -10.82
C THR A 380 -6.32 -25.75 -10.59
N ARG A 381 -6.38 -24.44 -10.31
CA ARG A 381 -5.21 -23.61 -9.98
C ARG A 381 -4.59 -24.04 -8.65
N LEU A 382 -5.39 -24.34 -7.62
CA LEU A 382 -4.89 -24.77 -6.31
C LEU A 382 -4.19 -26.14 -6.39
N GLU A 383 -4.76 -27.11 -7.10
CA GLU A 383 -4.09 -28.40 -7.34
C GLU A 383 -2.80 -28.23 -8.17
N LYS A 384 -2.77 -27.31 -9.15
CA LYS A 384 -1.51 -26.99 -9.86
C LYS A 384 -0.44 -26.47 -8.88
N ILE A 385 -0.80 -25.52 -8.00
CA ILE A 385 0.10 -24.99 -6.96
C ILE A 385 0.63 -26.11 -6.05
N LYS A 386 -0.23 -27.06 -5.65
CA LYS A 386 0.17 -28.26 -4.88
C LYS A 386 1.22 -29.10 -5.62
N THR A 387 0.97 -29.42 -6.89
CA THR A 387 1.91 -30.23 -7.69
C THR A 387 3.25 -29.52 -7.91
N ASP A 388 3.24 -28.21 -8.16
CA ASP A 388 4.47 -27.45 -8.38
C ASP A 388 5.26 -27.25 -7.09
N ARG A 389 4.59 -27.06 -5.94
CA ARG A 389 5.23 -27.06 -4.61
C ARG A 389 5.90 -28.41 -4.30
N LYS A 390 5.22 -29.53 -4.60
CA LYS A 390 5.76 -30.88 -4.42
C LYS A 390 7.01 -31.13 -5.29
N LYS A 391 6.98 -30.73 -6.57
CA LYS A 391 8.16 -30.80 -7.46
C LYS A 391 9.32 -29.95 -6.94
N ALA A 392 9.05 -28.74 -6.46
CA ALA A 392 10.07 -27.85 -5.92
C ALA A 392 10.70 -28.41 -4.62
N GLU A 393 9.93 -29.11 -3.79
CA GLU A 393 10.46 -29.78 -2.61
C GLU A 393 11.31 -31.00 -2.99
N GLU A 394 10.86 -31.82 -3.94
CA GLU A 394 11.64 -32.96 -4.44
C GLU A 394 12.97 -32.52 -5.07
N ALA A 395 12.97 -31.42 -5.84
CA ALA A 395 14.18 -30.82 -6.39
C ALA A 395 15.14 -30.32 -5.30
N LYS A 396 14.62 -29.71 -4.22
CA LYS A 396 15.44 -29.32 -3.05
C LYS A 396 16.05 -30.52 -2.33
N ARG A 397 15.28 -31.61 -2.17
CA ARG A 397 15.79 -32.85 -1.56
C ARG A 397 16.91 -33.47 -2.40
N LYS A 398 16.76 -33.52 -3.73
CA LYS A 398 17.78 -34.01 -4.67
C LYS A 398 19.06 -33.15 -4.65
N ALA A 399 18.93 -31.82 -4.65
CA ALA A 399 20.09 -30.93 -4.54
C ALA A 399 20.86 -31.10 -3.20
N ALA A 400 20.12 -31.23 -2.09
CA ALA A 400 20.71 -31.48 -0.77
C ALA A 400 21.33 -32.89 -0.63
N GLU A 401 20.96 -33.83 -1.49
CA GLU A 401 21.56 -35.16 -1.58
C GLU A 401 22.82 -35.15 -2.47
N GLU A 402 22.82 -34.43 -3.60
CA GLU A 402 24.01 -34.21 -4.43
C GLU A 402 25.15 -33.50 -3.69
N ASP A 403 24.84 -32.47 -2.88
CA ASP A 403 25.87 -31.79 -2.09
C ASP A 403 26.44 -32.66 -0.97
N LYS A 404 25.68 -33.62 -0.44
CA LYS A 404 26.20 -34.64 0.50
C LYS A 404 27.11 -35.67 -0.15
N VAL A 405 27.03 -35.88 -1.47
CA VAL A 405 27.91 -36.81 -2.20
C VAL A 405 29.27 -36.19 -2.55
N LYS A 406 29.38 -34.85 -2.55
CA LYS A 406 30.65 -34.14 -2.82
C LYS A 406 31.60 -34.07 -1.63
N GLU A 407 31.13 -34.36 -0.41
CA GLU A 407 31.96 -34.28 0.80
C GLU A 407 32.54 -35.65 1.20
N LYS A 408 33.57 -36.08 0.45
CA LYS A 408 34.51 -37.15 0.89
C LYS A 408 35.87 -36.50 1.21
N PRO A 409 36.60 -36.97 2.24
CA PRO A 409 37.68 -36.19 2.84
C PRO A 409 38.95 -36.17 1.98
N ALA A 410 39.62 -35.01 1.96
CA ALA A 410 40.90 -34.83 1.29
C ALA A 410 42.04 -35.56 2.02
N GLU A 411 43.00 -36.07 1.24
CA GLU A 411 44.21 -36.73 1.76
C GLU A 411 45.11 -35.77 2.55
N GLN A 412 45.73 -36.29 3.63
CA GLN A 412 46.78 -35.59 4.36
C GLN A 412 48.09 -35.59 3.55
N PRO A 413 48.84 -34.47 3.50
CA PRO A 413 50.19 -34.47 2.94
C PRO A 413 51.20 -35.13 3.91
N GLN A 414 52.09 -35.97 3.37
CA GLN A 414 53.15 -36.64 4.12
C GLN A 414 54.26 -35.67 4.59
N PRO A 415 54.85 -35.87 5.79
CA PRO A 415 56.05 -35.16 6.21
C PRO A 415 57.34 -35.83 5.71
N ALA A 416 58.33 -35.02 5.32
CA ALA A 416 59.68 -35.46 4.96
C ALA A 416 60.58 -35.66 6.21
N PRO A 417 61.70 -36.42 6.12
CA PRO A 417 62.25 -37.15 7.27
C PRO A 417 63.30 -36.40 8.11
N ALA A 418 63.47 -36.86 9.35
CA ALA A 418 64.45 -36.35 10.32
C ALA A 418 65.83 -37.06 10.22
N PRO A 419 66.94 -36.39 10.62
CA PRO A 419 68.16 -37.05 11.08
C PRO A 419 67.96 -37.67 12.47
N GLN A 420 68.73 -38.72 12.76
CA GLN A 420 68.46 -39.67 13.86
C GLN A 420 69.64 -39.70 14.89
N PRO A 421 69.76 -40.66 15.83
CA PRO A 421 69.85 -40.33 17.27
C PRO A 421 71.18 -40.76 17.91
N GLU A 422 71.32 -40.57 19.22
CA GLU A 422 72.07 -41.52 20.04
C GLU A 422 71.26 -42.11 21.20
N LYS A 423 71.67 -43.32 21.57
CA LYS A 423 71.01 -44.39 22.35
C LYS A 423 71.88 -44.62 23.62
N PRO A 424 71.80 -45.73 24.40
CA PRO A 424 70.74 -46.71 24.60
C PRO A 424 70.48 -47.15 26.08
N ALA A 425 69.20 -47.44 26.41
CA ALA A 425 68.76 -48.73 27.02
C ALA A 425 69.14 -49.09 28.50
N PRO A 426 68.67 -50.24 29.07
CA PRO A 426 67.24 -50.66 29.18
C PRO A 426 66.82 -51.36 30.51
N LYS A 427 65.51 -51.29 30.84
CA LYS A 427 64.69 -52.32 31.57
C LYS A 427 65.10 -52.74 33.01
N PRO A 428 64.29 -53.54 33.77
CA PRO A 428 62.87 -53.90 33.59
C PRO A 428 61.95 -53.73 34.84
N GLU A 429 60.65 -53.95 34.58
CA GLU A 429 59.65 -54.62 35.45
C GLU A 429 58.96 -53.93 36.66
N LYS A 430 57.64 -54.17 36.68
CA LYS A 430 56.64 -53.98 37.75
C LYS A 430 56.85 -55.04 38.86
N PRO A 431 56.37 -54.87 40.11
CA PRO A 431 54.99 -54.45 40.41
C PRO A 431 54.75 -53.52 41.63
N ALA A 432 53.46 -53.21 41.83
CA ALA A 432 52.83 -52.55 42.99
C ALA A 432 52.96 -53.40 44.28
N PRO A 433 52.61 -52.92 45.52
CA PRO A 433 51.69 -51.82 45.82
C PRO A 433 52.05 -50.86 46.98
N ALA A 434 51.11 -49.95 47.26
CA ALA A 434 51.05 -49.05 48.42
C ALA A 434 50.85 -49.84 49.76
N PRO A 435 50.97 -49.23 50.98
CA PRO A 435 50.25 -48.01 51.37
C PRO A 435 51.00 -46.97 52.25
N LYS A 436 50.31 -45.83 52.44
CA LYS A 436 50.36 -44.90 53.60
C LYS A 436 50.41 -45.65 54.95
N PRO A 437 50.83 -45.03 56.09
CA PRO A 437 50.61 -43.62 56.45
C PRO A 437 51.84 -42.97 57.19
N GLU A 438 51.88 -41.76 57.76
CA GLU A 438 51.06 -40.53 57.75
C GLU A 438 51.92 -39.30 58.14
N ASN A 439 51.28 -38.17 58.50
CA ASN A 439 51.88 -36.94 59.05
C ASN A 439 51.62 -36.86 60.58
N PRO A 440 52.51 -36.27 61.41
CA PRO A 440 52.34 -34.83 61.74
C PRO A 440 53.64 -34.02 62.04
N ALA A 441 53.52 -32.69 61.91
CA ALA A 441 54.00 -31.59 62.79
C ALA A 441 55.18 -31.81 63.79
N GLU A 442 56.10 -30.86 64.09
CA GLU A 442 56.14 -29.40 63.85
C GLU A 442 57.53 -28.78 64.19
N GLN A 443 57.84 -27.59 63.64
CA GLN A 443 58.77 -26.53 64.19
C GLN A 443 60.32 -26.82 64.28
N PRO A 444 61.21 -25.82 64.52
CA PRO A 444 61.56 -24.77 63.54
C PRO A 444 63.05 -24.29 63.49
N LYS A 445 63.38 -23.50 62.43
CA LYS A 445 64.31 -22.33 62.41
C LYS A 445 65.85 -22.47 62.58
N ALA A 446 66.60 -22.13 61.51
CA ALA A 446 67.82 -21.29 61.44
C ALA A 446 68.41 -21.38 59.99
N GLU A 447 68.31 -20.41 59.08
CA GLU A 447 68.88 -19.04 58.99
C GLU A 447 70.30 -18.96 58.38
N LYS A 448 70.53 -17.95 57.49
CA LYS A 448 71.76 -17.49 56.79
C LYS A 448 72.17 -18.13 55.43
N PRO A 449 72.91 -17.41 54.54
CA PRO A 449 73.12 -15.94 54.46
C PRO A 449 73.11 -15.29 53.04
N ALA A 450 72.54 -14.07 52.99
CA ALA A 450 73.02 -12.83 52.31
C ALA A 450 73.32 -12.74 50.79
N ASP A 451 73.91 -13.72 50.11
CA ASP A 451 74.43 -13.52 48.72
C ASP A 451 73.54 -14.08 47.59
N GLN A 452 72.31 -14.48 47.92
CA GLN A 452 71.26 -14.79 46.92
C GLN A 452 70.18 -13.70 46.83
N GLN A 453 70.32 -12.61 47.60
CA GLN A 453 69.24 -11.65 47.83
C GLN A 453 69.22 -10.46 46.85
N ALA A 454 70.24 -10.31 45.99
CA ALA A 454 70.41 -9.16 45.10
C ALA A 454 69.82 -9.35 43.68
N GLU A 455 69.81 -10.56 43.11
CA GLU A 455 69.15 -10.82 41.81
C GLU A 455 67.64 -11.03 41.93
N GLU A 456 67.16 -11.53 43.09
CA GLU A 456 65.72 -11.64 43.34
C GLU A 456 65.02 -10.26 43.45
N ASP A 457 65.74 -9.20 43.84
CA ASP A 457 65.16 -7.86 44.01
C ASP A 457 64.90 -7.11 42.69
N TYR A 458 65.45 -7.57 41.55
CA TYR A 458 65.09 -7.05 40.23
C TYR A 458 63.79 -7.71 39.70
N ALA A 459 63.54 -8.97 40.04
CA ALA A 459 62.28 -9.65 39.71
C ALA A 459 61.11 -9.19 40.59
N ARG A 460 61.37 -8.88 41.87
CA ARG A 460 60.34 -8.51 42.85
C ARG A 460 59.66 -7.17 42.58
N ARG A 461 60.33 -6.23 41.89
CA ARG A 461 59.81 -4.87 41.66
C ARG A 461 58.77 -4.76 40.53
N SER A 462 58.64 -5.74 39.63
CA SER A 462 57.60 -5.75 38.58
C SER A 462 56.32 -6.48 38.99
N GLU A 463 56.40 -7.47 39.88
CA GLU A 463 55.21 -8.24 40.33
C GLU A 463 54.41 -7.56 41.45
N GLU A 464 55.04 -6.71 42.28
CA GLU A 464 54.31 -5.93 43.29
C GLU A 464 53.46 -4.79 42.69
N GLU A 465 53.81 -4.27 41.50
CA GLU A 465 53.00 -3.26 40.80
C GLU A 465 51.74 -3.88 40.16
N TYR A 466 51.82 -5.12 39.67
CA TYR A 466 50.67 -5.83 39.10
C TYR A 466 49.67 -6.31 40.17
N ASN A 467 50.16 -6.81 41.32
CA ASN A 467 49.30 -7.36 42.37
C ASN A 467 48.70 -6.30 43.32
N ARG A 468 49.18 -5.06 43.34
CA ARG A 468 48.53 -3.96 44.09
C ARG A 468 47.24 -3.44 43.45
N LEU A 469 46.99 -3.76 42.18
CA LEU A 469 45.79 -3.30 41.47
C LEU A 469 44.59 -4.26 41.58
N THR A 470 44.77 -5.46 42.15
CA THR A 470 43.78 -6.56 42.04
C THR A 470 43.23 -7.12 43.36
N GLN A 471 43.78 -6.79 44.55
CA GLN A 471 43.21 -7.27 45.82
C GLN A 471 43.12 -6.21 46.95
N GLN A 472 41.97 -5.52 46.98
CA GLN A 472 41.32 -5.14 48.23
C GLN A 472 39.83 -5.57 48.19
N GLN A 473 39.52 -6.66 48.90
CA GLN A 473 38.19 -6.95 49.44
C GLN A 473 38.34 -6.95 50.97
N PRO A 474 37.46 -6.27 51.72
CA PRO A 474 36.17 -6.86 52.09
C PRO A 474 35.01 -5.81 52.17
N PRO A 475 33.74 -6.19 52.49
CA PRO A 475 33.20 -7.52 52.75
C PRO A 475 32.13 -7.96 51.73
N LYS A 476 31.46 -9.09 51.99
CA LYS A 476 30.27 -9.55 51.25
C LYS A 476 29.17 -8.47 51.26
N THR A 477 28.92 -7.88 50.11
CA THR A 477 27.60 -7.37 49.72
C THR A 477 27.02 -8.24 48.62
N GLU A 478 25.70 -8.22 48.49
CA GLU A 478 24.95 -9.10 47.61
C GLU A 478 25.35 -8.88 46.14
N LYS A 479 25.30 -9.99 45.38
CA LYS A 479 25.50 -10.10 43.93
C LYS A 479 25.30 -8.76 43.18
N PRO A 480 26.33 -8.21 42.50
CA PRO A 480 26.25 -6.87 41.94
C PRO A 480 25.08 -6.77 40.98
N ALA A 481 24.21 -5.79 41.23
CA ALA A 481 23.18 -5.40 40.28
C ALA A 481 23.84 -5.07 38.93
N PRO A 482 23.20 -5.39 37.80
CA PRO A 482 23.74 -5.01 36.49
C PRO A 482 24.01 -3.51 36.48
N THR A 483 25.15 -3.11 35.90
CA THR A 483 25.40 -1.71 35.54
C THR A 483 24.14 -1.15 34.90
N PRO A 484 23.60 -0.02 35.40
CA PRO A 484 22.40 0.55 34.82
C PRO A 484 22.74 0.99 33.40
N GLU A 485 22.34 0.18 32.41
CA GLU A 485 22.06 0.67 31.08
C GLU A 485 21.16 1.88 31.28
N THR A 486 21.61 3.06 30.83
CA THR A 486 20.85 4.30 31.02
C THR A 486 19.46 4.07 30.46
N PRO A 487 18.40 4.13 31.30
CA PRO A 487 17.11 3.58 30.90
C PRO A 487 16.66 4.30 29.63
N LYS A 488 16.40 3.50 28.58
CA LYS A 488 15.79 4.01 27.36
C LYS A 488 14.49 4.67 27.79
N THR A 489 14.41 5.99 27.63
CA THR A 489 13.30 6.82 28.10
C THR A 489 12.94 7.80 27.01
N GLY A 490 11.64 8.12 26.93
CA GLY A 490 11.06 8.95 25.87
C GLY A 490 11.04 8.25 24.52
N TRP A 491 10.91 9.06 23.46
CA TRP A 491 10.91 8.61 22.08
C TRP A 491 12.26 8.04 21.65
N LYS A 492 12.26 6.84 21.07
CA LYS A 492 13.42 6.19 20.45
C LYS A 492 13.03 5.69 19.07
N GLN A 493 13.85 5.99 18.07
CA GLN A 493 13.72 5.37 16.77
C GLN A 493 14.60 4.11 16.73
N GLU A 494 13.98 2.96 16.55
CA GLU A 494 14.67 1.68 16.45
C GLU A 494 14.24 1.00 15.17
N ASN A 495 15.22 0.60 14.35
CA ASN A 495 14.95 -0.14 13.12
C ASN A 495 14.05 0.60 12.09
N GLY A 496 13.95 1.93 12.19
CA GLY A 496 13.10 2.78 11.34
C GLY A 496 11.75 3.15 11.98
N MET A 497 11.28 2.34 12.93
CA MET A 497 10.03 2.55 13.67
C MET A 497 10.27 3.41 14.92
N TRP A 498 9.27 4.18 15.33
CA TRP A 498 9.30 4.94 16.57
C TRP A 498 8.65 4.14 17.71
N TYR A 499 9.30 4.15 18.87
CA TYR A 499 8.82 3.57 20.12
C TYR A 499 8.87 4.64 21.19
N PHE A 500 8.03 4.51 22.21
CA PHE A 500 8.12 5.35 23.41
C PHE A 500 8.39 4.46 24.62
N TYR A 501 9.41 4.83 25.39
CA TYR A 501 9.73 4.17 26.65
C TYR A 501 9.40 5.09 27.83
N ASN A 502 8.68 4.55 28.80
CA ASN A 502 8.31 5.23 30.05
C ASN A 502 9.54 5.46 30.94
N THR A 503 9.39 6.26 31.99
CA THR A 503 10.48 6.63 32.92
C THR A 503 11.08 5.44 33.69
N ASP A 504 10.37 4.31 33.77
CA ASP A 504 10.81 3.04 34.35
C ASP A 504 11.52 2.11 33.33
N GLY A 505 11.66 2.55 32.07
CA GLY A 505 12.20 1.77 30.97
C GLY A 505 11.21 0.80 30.30
N SER A 506 9.95 0.75 30.75
CA SER A 506 8.91 -0.07 30.09
C SER A 506 8.50 0.55 28.75
N MET A 507 8.18 -0.29 27.76
CA MET A 507 7.71 0.15 26.45
C MET A 507 6.21 0.47 26.47
N ALA A 508 5.82 1.66 26.02
CA ALA A 508 4.42 2.06 25.94
C ALA A 508 3.68 1.38 24.77
N THR A 509 2.40 1.08 24.99
CA THR A 509 1.46 0.54 23.99
C THR A 509 0.10 1.23 24.17
N GLY A 510 -0.73 1.23 23.12
CA GLY A 510 -2.00 1.94 23.10
C GLY A 510 -1.85 3.46 22.96
N TRP A 511 -2.85 4.20 23.44
CA TRP A 511 -2.86 5.67 23.39
C TRP A 511 -1.87 6.28 24.36
N LEU A 512 -1.00 7.16 23.86
CA LEU A 512 -0.03 7.94 24.62
C LEU A 512 -0.30 9.43 24.41
N GLN A 513 -0.41 10.20 25.49
CA GLN A 513 -0.34 11.65 25.43
C GLN A 513 1.09 12.10 25.70
N ASN A 514 1.71 12.84 24.78
CA ASN A 514 3.05 13.37 24.93
C ASN A 514 3.13 14.80 24.35
N ASN A 515 3.67 15.75 25.13
CA ASN A 515 3.81 17.16 24.74
C ASN A 515 2.53 17.79 24.15
N GLY A 516 1.37 17.47 24.72
CA GLY A 516 0.06 17.98 24.27
C GLY A 516 -0.53 17.29 23.03
N SER A 517 0.23 16.44 22.34
CA SER A 517 -0.25 15.61 21.23
C SER A 517 -0.63 14.20 21.70
N TRP A 518 -1.60 13.58 21.04
CA TRP A 518 -1.92 12.17 21.20
C TRP A 518 -1.24 11.34 20.13
N TYR A 519 -0.76 10.16 20.51
CA TYR A 519 -0.11 9.18 19.65
C TYR A 519 -0.71 7.80 19.94
N TYR A 520 -0.61 6.88 19.00
CA TYR A 520 -0.94 5.48 19.24
C TYR A 520 0.28 4.60 18.99
N LEU A 521 0.62 3.78 19.96
CA LEU A 521 1.64 2.75 19.88
C LEU A 521 0.92 1.41 19.70
N ASN A 522 1.28 0.65 18.67
CA ASN A 522 0.68 -0.66 18.42
C ASN A 522 1.00 -1.66 19.55
N SER A 523 0.42 -2.87 19.50
CA SER A 523 0.67 -3.92 20.50
C SER A 523 2.15 -4.36 20.60
N ASN A 524 2.94 -4.13 19.54
CA ASN A 524 4.38 -4.33 19.51
C ASN A 524 5.19 -3.08 19.94
N GLY A 525 4.53 -2.01 20.41
CA GLY A 525 5.11 -0.73 20.80
C GLY A 525 5.43 0.25 19.67
N ALA A 526 5.29 -0.16 18.41
CA ALA A 526 5.62 0.69 17.28
C ALA A 526 4.54 1.75 17.01
N MET A 527 4.93 3.01 16.86
CA MET A 527 4.05 4.14 16.60
C MET A 527 3.28 3.98 15.28
N ALA A 528 1.96 4.11 15.34
CA ALA A 528 1.09 4.10 14.18
C ALA A 528 1.08 5.46 13.46
N THR A 529 0.78 5.43 12.16
CA THR A 529 0.54 6.61 11.32
C THR A 529 -0.62 6.31 10.35
N GLY A 530 -1.27 7.33 9.81
CA GLY A 530 -2.43 7.19 8.93
C GLY A 530 -3.72 6.87 9.69
N TRP A 531 -4.65 6.19 9.01
CA TRP A 531 -5.95 5.81 9.56
C TRP A 531 -5.83 4.66 10.58
N LEU A 532 -6.39 4.88 11.77
CA LEU A 532 -6.44 3.93 12.89
C LEU A 532 -7.90 3.67 13.26
N GLN A 533 -8.32 2.40 13.28
CA GLN A 533 -9.61 2.01 13.87
C GLN A 533 -9.39 1.55 15.32
N TYR A 534 -10.09 2.18 16.27
CA TYR A 534 -9.98 1.87 17.70
C TYR A 534 -11.36 1.98 18.37
N ASN A 535 -11.79 0.93 19.09
CA ASN A 535 -13.12 0.83 19.72
C ASN A 535 -14.28 1.27 18.80
N GLY A 536 -14.28 0.83 17.54
CA GLY A 536 -15.33 1.14 16.55
C GLY A 536 -15.30 2.57 16.00
N SER A 537 -14.40 3.43 16.48
CA SER A 537 -14.18 4.77 15.94
C SER A 537 -12.93 4.81 15.06
N TRP A 538 -12.96 5.62 14.01
CA TRP A 538 -11.77 5.92 13.20
C TRP A 538 -11.06 7.16 13.73
N TYR A 539 -9.74 7.15 13.67
CA TYR A 539 -8.84 8.25 14.03
C TYR A 539 -7.83 8.41 12.90
N TYR A 540 -7.24 9.59 12.78
CA TYR A 540 -6.13 9.82 11.85
C TYR A 540 -4.90 10.33 12.58
N LEU A 541 -3.78 9.66 12.39
CA LEU A 541 -2.46 10.06 12.88
C LEU A 541 -1.66 10.59 11.69
N ASN A 542 -1.02 11.76 11.83
CA ASN A 542 -0.20 12.32 10.76
C ASN A 542 1.11 11.51 10.55
N SER A 543 1.94 11.93 9.59
CA SER A 543 3.21 11.26 9.28
C SER A 543 4.21 11.24 10.44
N ASN A 544 4.05 12.15 11.40
CA ASN A 544 4.79 12.22 12.67
C ASN A 544 4.02 11.58 13.84
N GLY A 545 2.98 10.78 13.57
CA GLY A 545 2.23 9.96 14.53
C GLY A 545 1.27 10.71 15.44
N ALA A 546 1.23 12.04 15.37
CA ALA A 546 0.34 12.86 16.18
C ALA A 546 -1.10 12.84 15.61
N MET A 547 -2.07 12.66 16.50
CA MET A 547 -3.49 12.61 16.18
C MET A 547 -4.01 13.94 15.64
N VAL A 548 -4.74 13.87 14.53
CA VAL A 548 -5.36 15.01 13.87
C VAL A 548 -6.78 15.23 14.42
N THR A 549 -7.14 16.50 14.57
CA THR A 549 -8.49 16.99 14.85
C THR A 549 -8.86 18.08 13.84
N GLY A 550 -10.15 18.35 13.65
CA GLY A 550 -10.67 19.24 12.62
C GLY A 550 -10.68 18.62 11.22
N TRP A 551 -10.67 19.48 10.20
CA TRP A 551 -10.71 19.07 8.79
C TRP A 551 -9.40 18.41 8.32
N LEU A 552 -9.53 17.25 7.68
CA LEU A 552 -8.45 16.51 7.04
C LEU A 552 -8.77 16.29 5.57
N GLN A 553 -7.85 16.62 4.67
CA GLN A 553 -7.90 16.17 3.29
C GLN A 553 -7.04 14.90 3.13
N ASN A 554 -7.63 13.80 2.68
CA ASN A 554 -6.94 12.53 2.44
C ASN A 554 -7.44 11.89 1.14
N ASN A 555 -6.52 11.49 0.25
CA ASN A 555 -6.84 10.86 -1.04
C ASN A 555 -7.92 11.59 -1.87
N GLY A 556 -7.90 12.92 -1.88
CA GLY A 556 -8.85 13.76 -2.63
C GLY A 556 -10.22 13.97 -1.98
N SER A 557 -10.50 13.30 -0.85
CA SER A 557 -11.72 13.50 -0.05
C SER A 557 -11.43 14.32 1.21
N TRP A 558 -12.43 15.03 1.71
CA TRP A 558 -12.38 15.70 3.02
C TRP A 558 -13.05 14.84 4.09
N TYR A 559 -12.52 14.90 5.30
CA TYR A 559 -13.00 14.20 6.50
C TYR A 559 -12.98 15.20 7.66
N TYR A 560 -13.87 15.02 8.63
CA TYR A 560 -13.85 15.79 9.87
C TYR A 560 -13.49 14.88 11.06
N LEU A 561 -12.44 15.23 11.79
CA LEU A 561 -12.05 14.55 13.02
C LEU A 561 -12.53 15.41 14.19
N ASN A 562 -13.38 14.86 15.05
CA ASN A 562 -13.90 15.57 16.23
C ASN A 562 -12.77 15.97 17.19
N ALA A 563 -13.07 16.80 18.19
CA ALA A 563 -12.07 17.28 19.16
C ALA A 563 -11.38 16.16 19.98
N ASN A 564 -12.01 14.99 20.10
CA ASN A 564 -11.46 13.77 20.71
C ASN A 564 -10.68 12.89 19.69
N GLY A 565 -10.52 13.33 18.45
CA GLY A 565 -9.88 12.61 17.35
C GLY A 565 -10.76 11.64 16.57
N SER A 566 -11.99 11.34 17.02
CA SER A 566 -12.85 10.37 16.31
C SER A 566 -13.45 10.99 15.05
N MET A 567 -13.36 10.29 13.92
CA MET A 567 -13.94 10.67 12.64
C MET A 567 -15.47 10.82 12.73
N ALA A 568 -15.96 11.97 12.29
CA ALA A 568 -17.39 12.23 12.19
C ALA A 568 -18.01 11.55 10.96
N THR A 569 -19.30 11.24 11.08
CA THR A 569 -20.19 10.80 10.00
C THR A 569 -21.52 11.55 10.17
N ASP A 570 -22.36 11.54 9.14
CA ASP A 570 -23.58 12.35 9.04
C ASP A 570 -23.32 13.87 9.18
N TRP A 571 -24.22 14.59 9.85
CA TRP A 571 -24.21 16.06 9.92
C TRP A 571 -23.17 16.59 10.89
N VAL A 572 -22.29 17.47 10.40
CA VAL A 572 -21.32 18.22 11.20
C VAL A 572 -21.62 19.72 11.07
N LYS A 573 -21.66 20.44 12.20
CA LYS A 573 -21.65 21.91 12.21
C LYS A 573 -20.27 22.40 12.60
N ASP A 574 -19.63 23.15 11.72
CA ASP A 574 -18.33 23.77 11.96
C ASP A 574 -18.49 25.29 11.85
N GLY A 575 -18.32 26.00 12.97
CA GLY A 575 -18.77 27.38 13.11
C GLY A 575 -20.28 27.51 12.90
N ASP A 576 -20.69 28.31 11.91
CA ASP A 576 -22.09 28.48 11.50
C ASP A 576 -22.51 27.67 10.27
N THR A 577 -21.57 26.93 9.67
CA THR A 577 -21.81 26.17 8.45
C THR A 577 -22.09 24.71 8.77
N TRP A 578 -23.09 24.13 8.12
CA TRP A 578 -23.38 22.69 8.16
C TRP A 578 -22.72 21.98 6.97
N TYR A 579 -22.25 20.77 7.23
CA TYR A 579 -21.62 19.85 6.28
C TYR A 579 -22.21 18.46 6.47
N TYR A 580 -22.14 17.61 5.45
CA TYR A 580 -22.57 16.22 5.53
C TYR A 580 -21.44 15.27 5.12
N LEU A 581 -21.12 14.37 6.04
CA LEU A 581 -20.08 13.35 5.94
C LEU A 581 -20.78 12.00 5.71
N GLU A 582 -20.39 11.26 4.68
CA GLU A 582 -20.94 9.93 4.40
C GLU A 582 -20.55 8.91 5.49
N ALA A 583 -21.12 7.70 5.47
CA ALA A 583 -20.76 6.62 6.39
C ALA A 583 -19.27 6.20 6.31
N SER A 584 -18.60 6.52 5.20
CA SER A 584 -17.15 6.39 5.00
C SER A 584 -16.32 7.49 5.66
N GLY A 585 -16.97 8.52 6.21
CA GLY A 585 -16.39 9.78 6.67
C GLY A 585 -16.09 10.80 5.57
N ALA A 586 -16.33 10.48 4.29
CA ALA A 586 -16.06 11.39 3.19
C ALA A 586 -17.11 12.50 3.09
N MET A 587 -16.68 13.75 3.00
CA MET A 587 -17.55 14.92 2.86
C MET A 587 -18.20 14.99 1.47
N LYS A 588 -19.53 15.16 1.42
CA LYS A 588 -20.23 15.50 0.17
C LYS A 588 -19.91 16.93 -0.26
N ALA A 589 -19.73 17.12 -1.57
CA ALA A 589 -19.56 18.43 -2.20
C ALA A 589 -20.22 18.46 -3.59
N SER A 590 -20.60 19.66 -4.04
CA SER A 590 -21.21 19.96 -5.35
C SER A 590 -22.35 19.02 -5.76
N GLN A 591 -23.25 18.68 -4.83
CA GLN A 591 -24.29 17.67 -5.10
C GLN A 591 -25.56 17.86 -4.29
N TRP A 592 -26.67 17.45 -4.91
CA TRP A 592 -27.92 17.13 -4.23
C TRP A 592 -27.83 15.73 -3.60
N PHE A 593 -28.33 15.58 -2.38
CA PHE A 593 -28.41 14.29 -1.68
C PHE A 593 -29.65 14.24 -0.78
N LYS A 594 -30.02 13.02 -0.36
CA LYS A 594 -31.28 12.76 0.35
C LYS A 594 -31.01 12.14 1.73
N VAL A 595 -31.57 12.73 2.79
CA VAL A 595 -31.47 12.25 4.18
C VAL A 595 -32.88 12.24 4.79
N SER A 596 -33.30 11.12 5.38
CA SER A 596 -34.63 10.97 6.02
C SER A 596 -35.79 11.54 5.18
N ASP A 597 -35.86 11.09 3.93
CA ASP A 597 -36.79 11.52 2.89
C ASP A 597 -36.75 12.97 2.40
N LYS A 598 -35.86 13.81 2.94
CA LYS A 598 -35.68 15.21 2.53
C LYS A 598 -34.44 15.38 1.65
N TRP A 599 -34.52 16.29 0.68
CA TRP A 599 -33.41 16.66 -0.19
C TRP A 599 -32.65 17.87 0.35
N TYR A 600 -31.33 17.82 0.23
CA TYR A 600 -30.38 18.84 0.66
C TYR A 600 -29.34 19.06 -0.45
N TYR A 601 -28.75 20.26 -0.51
CA TYR A 601 -27.66 20.56 -1.43
C TYR A 601 -26.44 21.09 -0.68
N VAL A 602 -25.26 20.57 -1.02
CA VAL A 602 -23.96 21.10 -0.57
C VAL A 602 -23.18 21.63 -1.75
N ASN A 603 -22.59 22.80 -1.58
CA ASN A 603 -21.80 23.48 -2.61
C ASN A 603 -20.40 22.85 -2.79
N GLY A 604 -19.53 23.46 -3.61
CA GLY A 604 -18.18 22.97 -3.87
C GLY A 604 -17.22 22.96 -2.67
N SER A 605 -17.52 23.70 -1.59
CA SER A 605 -16.79 23.59 -0.32
C SER A 605 -17.45 22.65 0.68
N GLY A 606 -18.47 21.89 0.27
CA GLY A 606 -19.27 21.01 1.14
C GLY A 606 -20.26 21.72 2.07
N ALA A 607 -20.39 23.04 1.95
CA ALA A 607 -21.27 23.83 2.81
C ALA A 607 -22.73 23.67 2.37
N LEU A 608 -23.61 23.40 3.33
CA LEU A 608 -25.06 23.29 3.14
C LEU A 608 -25.64 24.63 2.65
N ALA A 609 -26.36 24.58 1.53
CA ALA A 609 -27.16 25.70 1.07
C ALA A 609 -28.40 25.87 1.97
N VAL A 610 -28.60 27.06 2.54
CA VAL A 610 -29.76 27.41 3.37
C VAL A 610 -30.36 28.74 2.91
N ASN A 611 -31.69 28.89 3.03
CA ASN A 611 -32.44 30.12 2.68
C ASN A 611 -32.12 30.69 1.28
N THR A 612 -31.90 29.82 0.29
CA THR A 612 -31.44 30.21 -1.05
C THR A 612 -32.12 29.38 -2.14
N THR A 613 -31.76 29.63 -3.41
CA THR A 613 -32.22 28.86 -4.57
C THR A 613 -31.02 28.22 -5.25
N VAL A 614 -31.10 26.91 -5.53
CA VAL A 614 -30.08 26.12 -6.23
C VAL A 614 -30.76 25.41 -7.39
N ASP A 615 -30.24 25.55 -8.61
CA ASP A 615 -30.78 24.90 -9.83
C ASP A 615 -32.29 25.13 -10.07
N SER A 616 -32.81 26.31 -9.67
CA SER A 616 -34.25 26.68 -9.64
C SER A 616 -35.09 26.07 -8.51
N TYR A 617 -34.51 25.24 -7.65
CA TYR A 617 -35.15 24.68 -6.45
C TYR A 617 -34.84 25.52 -5.21
N ARG A 618 -35.84 25.82 -4.40
CA ARG A 618 -35.68 26.63 -3.18
C ARG A 618 -35.35 25.73 -1.98
N VAL A 619 -34.38 26.14 -1.16
CA VAL A 619 -34.06 25.49 0.12
C VAL A 619 -34.38 26.39 1.30
N ASN A 620 -34.94 25.81 2.36
CA ASN A 620 -35.37 26.53 3.56
C ASN A 620 -34.20 26.81 4.54
N ALA A 621 -34.50 27.29 5.75
CA ALA A 621 -33.49 27.60 6.76
C ALA A 621 -32.72 26.37 7.30
N ASN A 622 -33.29 25.18 7.16
CA ASN A 622 -32.66 23.90 7.49
C ASN A 622 -31.90 23.29 6.28
N GLY A 623 -31.87 23.99 5.14
CA GLY A 623 -31.32 23.50 3.87
C GLY A 623 -32.15 22.45 3.16
N GLU A 624 -33.38 22.22 3.62
CA GLU A 624 -34.31 21.26 3.03
C GLU A 624 -34.94 21.87 1.77
N TRP A 625 -34.96 21.11 0.68
CA TRP A 625 -35.73 21.48 -0.51
C TRP A 625 -37.21 21.63 -0.17
N VAL A 626 -37.78 22.76 -0.61
CA VAL A 626 -39.22 23.06 -0.56
C VAL A 626 -39.71 23.39 -1.97
N ASN A 627 -40.92 22.90 -2.26
CA ASN A 627 -41.62 23.09 -3.54
C ASN A 627 -42.50 24.34 -3.52
#